data_AF-A0A3B4WWV7-F1
#
_entry.id   AF-A0A3B4WWV7-F1
#
_cell.length_a   1.000
_cell.length_b   1.000
_cell.length_c   1.000
_cell.angle_alpha   90.00
_cell.angle_beta   90.00
_cell.angle_gamma   90.00
#
_symmetry.space_group_name_H-M   'P 1'
#
loop_
_entity.id
_entity.type
_entity.pdbx_description
1 polymer ?
#
loop_
_entity_poly.entity_id
_entity_poly.type
_entity_poly.pdbx_seq_one_letter_code
_entity_poly.pdbx_strand_id
1 'polypeptide(L)'
;MVDQLMFAQENWERIHAVEHSFGRLGKPLSQPGRVLIGEGRLMKQCRRGPKQKVFFLFNDVLVYGSIILRGFWHKNQQIIHLEDIQLEDLEDDVRVRNQWLIHTPHKSFHVAAASYEEKQAWIEHIEECQSKLLQNGGHRSKSTFPITWIPSQASAVCRRCSDKFTMTQRRHHCRKCGFVVCSVCSKKRAMIRHIHPTKRLRIYADIQEKTNLRDSSTVKEGSEEYEVEVSSEEEEAEVQMEVLLDPLC
;
A
#
# COMPACT_ATOMS: atom_id res chain seq x y z
N MET A 1 15.20 33.45 -5.18
CA MET A 1 14.70 33.23 -3.79
C MET A 1 13.19 33.34 -3.76
N VAL A 2 12.61 34.45 -4.23
CA VAL A 2 11.16 34.61 -4.41
C VAL A 2 10.57 33.43 -5.20
N ASP A 3 11.17 33.09 -6.32
CA ASP A 3 10.81 31.98 -7.22
C ASP A 3 10.71 30.64 -6.49
N GLN A 4 11.70 30.32 -5.65
CA GLN A 4 11.72 29.08 -4.85
C GLN A 4 10.60 29.04 -3.80
N LEU A 5 10.22 30.20 -3.24
CA LEU A 5 9.07 30.32 -2.34
C LEU A 5 7.75 30.20 -3.11
N MET A 6 7.65 30.79 -4.32
CA MET A 6 6.48 30.66 -5.20
C MET A 6 6.26 29.21 -5.64
N PHE A 7 7.29 28.50 -6.11
CA PHE A 7 7.20 27.08 -6.45
C PHE A 7 6.83 26.21 -5.24
N ALA A 8 7.33 26.53 -4.04
CA ALA A 8 6.95 25.82 -2.82
C ALA A 8 5.47 26.05 -2.45
N GLN A 9 4.98 27.29 -2.59
CA GLN A 9 3.59 27.66 -2.33
C GLN A 9 2.64 27.02 -3.36
N GLU A 10 2.91 27.14 -4.66
CA GLU A 10 2.11 26.55 -5.73
C GLU A 10 2.03 25.02 -5.59
N ASN A 11 3.17 24.37 -5.28
CA ASN A 11 3.18 22.95 -4.98
C ASN A 11 2.34 22.61 -3.74
N TRP A 12 2.45 23.38 -2.65
CA TRP A 12 1.64 23.15 -1.44
C TRP A 12 0.13 23.27 -1.73
N GLU A 13 -0.28 24.31 -2.46
CA GLU A 13 -1.67 24.53 -2.87
C GLU A 13 -2.19 23.38 -3.75
N ARG A 14 -1.40 22.94 -4.73
CA ARG A 14 -1.71 21.80 -5.59
C ARG A 14 -1.84 20.50 -4.79
N ILE A 15 -0.93 20.22 -3.86
CA ILE A 15 -1.02 19.04 -2.98
C ILE A 15 -2.28 19.13 -2.11
N HIS A 16 -2.58 20.30 -1.55
CA HIS A 16 -3.74 20.49 -0.67
C HIS A 16 -5.07 20.38 -1.41
N ALA A 17 -5.15 20.82 -2.68
CA ALA A 17 -6.30 20.57 -3.55
C ALA A 17 -6.53 19.07 -3.76
N VAL A 18 -5.47 18.27 -3.95
CA VAL A 18 -5.57 16.81 -4.04
C VAL A 18 -6.07 16.22 -2.72
N GLU A 19 -5.55 16.63 -1.56
CA GLU A 19 -6.05 16.21 -0.24
C GLU A 19 -7.55 16.48 -0.09
N HIS A 20 -7.97 17.74 -0.31
CA HIS A 20 -9.34 18.18 -0.15
C HIS A 20 -10.30 17.43 -1.07
N SER A 21 -9.88 17.06 -2.28
CA SER A 21 -10.69 16.28 -3.23
C SER A 21 -11.11 14.89 -2.71
N PHE A 22 -10.39 14.32 -1.73
CA PHE A 22 -10.76 13.07 -1.06
C PHE A 22 -11.69 13.26 0.17
N GLY A 23 -11.96 14.51 0.56
CA GLY A 23 -12.79 14.88 1.69
C GLY A 23 -12.28 14.39 3.05
N ARG A 24 -13.12 14.43 4.08
CA ARG A 24 -12.78 14.08 5.48
C ARG A 24 -12.32 12.63 5.71
N LEU A 25 -12.43 11.75 4.71
CA LEU A 25 -11.98 10.35 4.75
C LEU A 25 -10.66 10.13 3.97
N GLY A 26 -10.11 11.17 3.34
CA GLY A 26 -8.77 11.15 2.77
C GLY A 26 -7.70 11.13 3.86
N LYS A 27 -6.58 10.46 3.60
CA LYS A 27 -5.36 10.59 4.40
C LYS A 27 -4.57 11.82 3.92
N PRO A 28 -3.88 12.54 4.82
CA PRO A 28 -2.97 13.62 4.45
C PRO A 28 -1.90 13.17 3.45
N LEU A 29 -1.60 14.06 2.51
CA LEU A 29 -0.57 13.94 1.48
C LEU A 29 0.50 15.03 1.63
N SER A 30 0.22 16.15 2.29
CA SER A 30 1.20 17.22 2.52
C SER A 30 2.32 16.75 3.46
N GLN A 31 3.57 16.71 2.95
CA GLN A 31 4.77 16.29 3.68
C GLN A 31 5.99 17.10 3.18
N PRO A 32 6.97 17.42 4.06
CA PRO A 32 8.18 18.15 3.65
C PRO A 32 8.93 17.44 2.53
N GLY A 33 9.24 18.17 1.45
CA GLY A 33 9.95 17.63 0.28
C GLY A 33 9.09 16.79 -0.69
N ARG A 34 7.79 16.59 -0.43
CA ARG A 34 6.89 15.99 -1.41
C ARG A 34 6.49 17.02 -2.47
N VAL A 35 6.49 16.60 -3.73
CA VAL A 35 6.14 17.41 -4.90
C VAL A 35 5.11 16.68 -5.75
N LEU A 36 4.05 17.36 -6.20
CA LEU A 36 3.10 16.81 -7.17
C LEU A 36 3.69 16.94 -8.59
N ILE A 37 4.02 15.79 -9.19
CA ILE A 37 4.65 15.69 -10.52
C ILE A 37 3.59 15.71 -11.62
N GLY A 38 2.47 15.00 -11.45
CA GLY A 38 1.41 14.96 -12.45
C GLY A 38 0.08 14.41 -11.94
N GLU A 39 -0.99 14.66 -12.71
CA GLU A 39 -2.34 14.13 -12.45
C GLU A 39 -3.03 13.72 -13.75
N GLY A 40 -3.97 12.77 -13.68
CA GLY A 40 -4.60 12.20 -14.87
C GLY A 40 -5.74 11.23 -14.59
N ARG A 41 -6.43 10.76 -15.65
CA ARG A 41 -7.69 10.00 -15.55
C ARG A 41 -7.65 8.63 -16.24
N LEU A 42 -6.73 7.77 -15.78
CA LEU A 42 -6.47 6.46 -16.37
C LEU A 42 -7.62 5.45 -16.21
N MET A 43 -7.74 4.54 -17.18
CA MET A 43 -8.71 3.46 -17.21
C MET A 43 -8.17 2.23 -16.49
N LYS A 44 -8.59 2.02 -15.24
CA LYS A 44 -8.07 0.94 -14.38
C LYS A 44 -8.89 -0.35 -14.52
N GLN A 45 -8.24 -1.45 -14.89
CA GLN A 45 -8.92 -2.74 -15.00
C GLN A 45 -9.37 -3.27 -13.62
N CYS A 46 -10.62 -3.73 -13.54
CA CYS A 46 -11.28 -4.15 -12.31
C CYS A 46 -12.15 -5.40 -12.55
N ARG A 47 -12.51 -6.13 -11.47
CA ARG A 47 -13.34 -7.36 -11.52
C ARG A 47 -14.76 -7.17 -12.10
N ARG A 48 -15.22 -5.93 -12.29
CA ARG A 48 -16.52 -5.57 -12.87
C ARG A 48 -16.29 -4.65 -14.08
N GLY A 49 -15.42 -5.08 -14.99
CA GLY A 49 -14.98 -4.33 -16.18
C GLY A 49 -13.98 -3.19 -15.90
N PRO A 50 -13.52 -2.49 -16.96
CA PRO A 50 -12.68 -1.31 -16.84
C PRO A 50 -13.40 -0.20 -16.04
N LYS A 51 -12.67 0.55 -15.21
CA LYS A 51 -13.22 1.72 -14.50
C LYS A 51 -12.22 2.87 -14.46
N GLN A 52 -12.64 4.04 -14.92
CA GLN A 52 -11.85 5.26 -14.82
C GLN A 52 -11.56 5.59 -13.34
N LYS A 53 -10.34 6.07 -13.10
CA LYS A 53 -9.83 6.53 -11.80
C LYS A 53 -9.05 7.81 -12.02
N VAL A 54 -9.02 8.65 -10.99
CA VAL A 54 -8.00 9.70 -10.92
C VAL A 54 -6.71 9.08 -10.40
N PHE A 55 -5.58 9.50 -10.95
CA PHE A 55 -4.25 9.19 -10.48
C PHE A 55 -3.49 10.50 -10.26
N PHE A 56 -2.65 10.53 -9.23
CA PHE A 56 -1.78 11.64 -8.86
C PHE A 56 -0.39 11.06 -8.58
N LEU A 57 0.61 11.50 -9.34
CA LEU A 57 2.01 11.13 -9.15
C LEU A 57 2.68 12.18 -8.29
N PHE A 58 3.25 11.75 -7.17
CA PHE A 58 4.18 12.53 -6.38
C PHE A 58 5.58 11.93 -6.51
N ASN A 59 6.62 12.68 -6.17
CA ASN A 59 8.01 12.24 -6.25
C ASN A 59 8.36 11.01 -5.37
N ASP A 60 7.51 10.61 -4.42
CA ASP A 60 7.72 9.46 -3.53
C ASP A 60 6.51 8.50 -3.41
N VAL A 61 5.31 8.90 -3.86
CA VAL A 61 4.09 8.08 -3.83
C VAL A 61 3.25 8.21 -5.10
N LEU A 62 2.63 7.11 -5.53
CA LEU A 62 1.50 7.10 -6.45
C LEU A 62 0.19 7.04 -5.66
N VAL A 63 -0.70 8.00 -5.88
CA VAL A 63 -2.03 8.05 -5.24
C VAL A 63 -3.11 7.86 -6.29
N TYR A 64 -4.14 7.07 -6.01
CA TYR A 64 -5.28 6.94 -6.92
C TYR A 64 -6.64 6.86 -6.22
N GLY A 65 -7.68 7.28 -6.92
CA GLY A 65 -9.03 7.47 -6.37
C GLY A 65 -10.16 7.05 -7.30
N SER A 66 -11.30 6.67 -6.70
CA SER A 66 -12.55 6.46 -7.43
C SER A 66 -13.29 7.79 -7.58
N ILE A 67 -13.44 8.24 -8.82
CA ILE A 67 -14.17 9.44 -9.21
C ILE A 67 -15.65 9.31 -8.81
N ILE A 68 -16.22 10.38 -8.24
CA ILE A 68 -17.64 10.53 -7.88
C ILE A 68 -18.33 11.44 -8.94
N LEU A 69 -19.67 11.49 -8.97
CA LEU A 69 -20.42 12.36 -9.89
C LEU A 69 -19.88 13.81 -9.93
N ARG A 70 -19.97 14.42 -11.11
CA ARG A 70 -19.37 15.73 -11.48
C ARG A 70 -17.83 15.79 -11.47
N GLY A 71 -17.12 14.78 -10.97
CA GLY A 71 -15.67 14.66 -11.16
C GLY A 71 -14.78 15.52 -10.27
N PHE A 72 -15.35 16.25 -9.30
CA PHE A 72 -14.63 17.07 -8.32
C PHE A 72 -14.22 16.33 -7.05
N TRP A 73 -14.86 15.19 -6.77
CA TRP A 73 -14.68 14.44 -5.51
C TRP A 73 -14.23 13.00 -5.77
N HIS A 74 -13.41 12.49 -4.87
CA HIS A 74 -12.74 11.21 -4.96
C HIS A 74 -12.97 10.38 -3.68
N LYS A 75 -13.16 9.06 -3.84
CA LYS A 75 -13.25 8.12 -2.70
C LYS A 75 -12.40 6.87 -2.90
N ASN A 76 -12.22 6.10 -1.83
CA ASN A 76 -11.35 4.93 -1.80
C ASN A 76 -9.91 5.31 -2.21
N GLN A 77 -9.35 6.34 -1.56
CA GLN A 77 -7.96 6.76 -1.73
C GLN A 77 -7.03 5.55 -1.52
N GLN A 78 -6.12 5.32 -2.44
CA GLN A 78 -5.04 4.34 -2.33
C GLN A 78 -3.72 5.11 -2.48
N ILE A 79 -2.77 4.83 -1.60
CA ILE A 79 -1.42 5.42 -1.60
C ILE A 79 -0.45 4.26 -1.67
N ILE A 80 0.50 4.30 -2.60
CA ILE A 80 1.54 3.29 -2.81
C ILE A 80 2.86 4.06 -2.91
N HIS A 81 3.90 3.65 -2.18
CA HIS A 81 5.22 4.26 -2.32
C HIS A 81 5.85 3.86 -3.66
N LEU A 82 6.60 4.76 -4.30
CA LEU A 82 7.22 4.43 -5.58
C LEU A 82 8.28 3.32 -5.44
N GLU A 83 8.92 3.18 -4.28
CA GLU A 83 9.83 2.05 -3.98
C GLU A 83 9.14 0.67 -3.97
N ASP A 84 7.82 0.63 -3.81
CA ASP A 84 6.99 -0.59 -3.85
C ASP A 84 6.45 -0.92 -5.26
N ILE A 85 6.68 -0.07 -6.26
CA ILE A 85 6.14 -0.22 -7.61
C ILE A 85 7.16 -0.87 -8.54
N GLN A 86 6.68 -1.78 -9.39
CA GLN A 86 7.38 -2.20 -10.60
C GLN A 86 6.43 -2.04 -11.79
N LEU A 87 6.94 -1.54 -12.91
CA LEU A 87 6.18 -1.36 -14.14
C LEU A 87 6.51 -2.48 -15.13
N GLU A 88 5.52 -2.87 -15.91
CA GLU A 88 5.64 -3.76 -17.06
C GLU A 88 4.85 -3.09 -18.20
N ASP A 89 5.56 -2.50 -19.16
CA ASP A 89 4.95 -1.97 -20.39
C ASP A 89 4.38 -3.15 -21.21
N LEU A 90 3.19 -2.97 -21.76
CA LEU A 90 2.48 -3.98 -22.53
C LEU A 90 2.16 -3.45 -23.93
N GLU A 91 2.50 -4.24 -24.95
CA GLU A 91 2.19 -3.96 -26.35
C GLU A 91 0.66 -3.91 -26.60
N ASP A 92 0.26 -3.14 -27.62
CA ASP A 92 -1.15 -2.91 -27.95
C ASP A 92 -1.78 -4.11 -28.69
N ASP A 93 -2.89 -4.66 -28.16
CA ASP A 93 -3.77 -5.62 -28.85
C ASP A 93 -4.93 -4.88 -29.55
N VAL A 94 -5.56 -5.54 -30.52
CA VAL A 94 -6.75 -5.09 -31.26
C VAL A 94 -7.87 -4.58 -30.35
N ARG A 95 -7.97 -5.10 -29.11
CA ARG A 95 -8.98 -4.70 -28.10
C ARG A 95 -8.44 -3.88 -26.93
N VAL A 96 -7.12 -3.73 -26.80
CA VAL A 96 -6.48 -3.19 -25.59
C VAL A 96 -5.30 -2.32 -25.99
N ARG A 97 -5.45 -1.01 -25.82
CA ARG A 97 -4.44 -0.02 -26.21
C ARG A 97 -3.92 0.81 -25.04
N ASN A 98 -2.72 1.36 -25.21
CA ASN A 98 -2.05 2.27 -24.28
C ASN A 98 -2.00 1.71 -22.85
N GLN A 99 -1.81 0.39 -22.71
CA GLN A 99 -1.86 -0.34 -21.44
C GLN A 99 -0.46 -0.59 -20.86
N TRP A 100 -0.37 -0.62 -19.53
CA TRP A 100 0.75 -1.17 -18.78
C TRP A 100 0.27 -1.80 -17.47
N LEU A 101 1.09 -2.65 -16.88
CA LEU A 101 0.82 -3.33 -15.62
C LEU A 101 1.63 -2.69 -14.49
N ILE A 102 0.92 -2.15 -13.50
CA ILE A 102 1.52 -1.66 -12.25
C ILE A 102 1.52 -2.82 -11.25
N HIS A 103 2.71 -3.32 -10.89
CA HIS A 103 2.89 -4.26 -9.79
C HIS A 103 2.99 -3.53 -8.45
N THR A 104 2.42 -4.14 -7.40
CA THR A 104 2.52 -3.64 -6.02
C THR A 104 2.55 -4.83 -5.05
N PRO A 105 3.04 -4.69 -3.79
CA PRO A 105 3.11 -5.80 -2.82
C PRO A 105 1.75 -6.38 -2.42
N HIS A 106 0.68 -5.62 -2.69
CA HIS A 106 -0.69 -5.96 -2.31
C HIS A 106 -1.55 -6.46 -3.47
N LYS A 107 -1.38 -5.86 -4.65
CA LYS A 107 -2.27 -6.03 -5.78
C LYS A 107 -1.67 -5.40 -7.04
N SER A 108 -1.13 -6.20 -7.95
CA SER A 108 -0.85 -5.73 -9.31
C SER A 108 -2.16 -5.41 -10.06
N PHE A 109 -2.12 -4.49 -11.02
CA PHE A 109 -3.25 -4.17 -11.88
C PHE A 109 -2.86 -3.46 -13.18
N HIS A 110 -3.58 -3.77 -14.24
CA HIS A 110 -3.50 -3.04 -15.50
C HIS A 110 -4.18 -1.66 -15.39
N VAL A 111 -3.56 -0.67 -16.02
CA VAL A 111 -4.10 0.66 -16.33
C VAL A 111 -3.89 0.95 -17.81
N ALA A 112 -4.78 1.73 -18.40
CA ALA A 112 -4.59 2.26 -19.75
C ALA A 112 -4.81 3.78 -19.79
N ALA A 113 -4.02 4.45 -20.61
CA ALA A 113 -4.11 5.87 -20.91
C ALA A 113 -5.05 6.14 -22.11
N ALA A 114 -5.40 7.41 -22.34
CA ALA A 114 -6.14 7.84 -23.52
C ALA A 114 -5.29 7.77 -24.80
N SER A 115 -3.98 8.04 -24.69
CA SER A 115 -3.03 8.00 -25.80
C SER A 115 -1.71 7.30 -25.44
N TYR A 116 -0.87 7.02 -26.43
CA TYR A 116 0.43 6.39 -26.23
C TYR A 116 1.39 7.33 -25.49
N GLU A 117 1.32 8.63 -25.81
CA GLU A 117 2.11 9.69 -25.21
C GLU A 117 1.76 9.88 -23.73
N GLU A 118 0.47 9.82 -23.36
CA GLU A 118 0.06 9.80 -21.95
C GLU A 118 0.60 8.54 -21.25
N LYS A 119 0.54 7.36 -21.87
CA LYS A 119 1.12 6.12 -21.31
C LYS A 119 2.62 6.28 -21.03
N GLN A 120 3.41 6.70 -22.03
CA GLN A 120 4.86 6.84 -21.86
C GLN A 120 5.20 7.89 -20.81
N ALA A 121 4.54 9.07 -20.83
CA ALA A 121 4.74 10.09 -19.80
C ALA A 121 4.39 9.58 -18.38
N TRP A 122 3.43 8.69 -18.19
CA TRP A 122 3.18 8.07 -16.88
C TRP A 122 4.26 7.06 -16.46
N ILE A 123 4.85 6.33 -17.42
CA ILE A 123 5.94 5.37 -17.15
C ILE A 123 7.24 6.12 -16.82
N GLU A 124 7.66 7.01 -17.73
CA GLU A 124 8.89 7.81 -17.63
C GLU A 124 8.97 8.60 -16.31
N HIS A 125 7.91 9.34 -15.93
CA HIS A 125 7.94 10.11 -14.69
C HIS A 125 7.97 9.23 -13.43
N ILE A 126 7.40 8.02 -13.45
CA ILE A 126 7.49 7.08 -12.32
C ILE A 126 8.93 6.58 -12.19
N GLU A 127 9.55 6.14 -13.29
CA GLU A 127 10.92 5.61 -13.30
C GLU A 127 11.97 6.69 -12.99
N GLU A 128 11.75 7.92 -13.44
CA GLU A 128 12.59 9.07 -13.10
C GLU A 128 12.51 9.40 -11.60
N CYS A 129 11.31 9.38 -11.01
CA CYS A 129 11.13 9.58 -9.57
C CYS A 129 11.75 8.43 -8.76
N GLN A 130 11.56 7.17 -9.16
CA GLN A 130 12.24 6.02 -8.55
C GLN A 130 13.77 6.18 -8.59
N SER A 131 14.31 6.60 -9.73
CA SER A 131 15.75 6.84 -9.91
C SER A 131 16.26 7.94 -8.99
N LYS A 132 15.52 9.05 -8.83
CA LYS A 132 15.84 10.15 -7.91
C LYS A 132 15.78 9.71 -6.43
N LEU A 133 14.84 8.86 -6.04
CA LEU A 133 14.77 8.29 -4.68
C LEU A 133 16.00 7.43 -4.37
N LEU A 134 16.43 6.60 -5.33
CA LEU A 134 17.61 5.74 -5.17
C LEU A 134 18.91 6.58 -5.06
N GLN A 135 19.07 7.61 -5.89
CA GLN A 135 20.24 8.49 -5.88
C GLN A 135 20.34 9.32 -4.59
N ASN A 136 19.21 9.82 -4.08
CA ASN A 136 19.16 10.59 -2.83
C ASN A 136 19.21 9.72 -1.57
N GLY A 137 19.34 8.40 -1.68
CA GLY A 137 19.34 7.42 -0.58
C GLY A 137 20.54 7.45 0.39
N GLY A 138 21.30 8.55 0.42
CA GLY A 138 22.48 8.73 1.26
C GLY A 138 22.18 8.62 2.76
N HIS A 139 22.49 7.46 3.34
CA HIS A 139 22.43 7.17 4.78
C HIS A 139 21.05 7.34 5.46
N ARG A 140 20.05 6.57 4.99
CA ARG A 140 19.03 5.97 5.90
C ARG A 140 19.02 4.46 5.81
N SER A 141 19.99 3.83 6.49
CA SER A 141 20.05 2.38 6.65
C SER A 141 18.81 1.84 7.37
N LYS A 142 18.07 0.97 6.65
CA LYS A 142 16.84 0.22 7.02
C LYS A 142 15.52 0.73 6.42
N SER A 143 15.51 1.02 5.12
CA SER A 143 14.34 0.68 4.30
C SER A 143 13.95 -0.78 4.58
N THR A 144 12.71 -1.01 5.01
CA THR A 144 12.21 -2.38 5.28
C THR A 144 11.69 -2.98 3.98
N PHE A 145 12.55 -2.99 2.95
CA PHE A 145 12.21 -3.56 1.65
C PHE A 145 11.74 -5.02 1.85
N PRO A 146 10.50 -5.38 1.46
CA PRO A 146 10.24 -6.75 1.10
C PRO A 146 11.12 -7.02 -0.14
N ILE A 147 12.26 -7.70 0.06
CA ILE A 147 13.21 -8.06 -1.00
C ILE A 147 12.43 -8.48 -2.24
N THR A 148 12.72 -7.80 -3.36
CA THR A 148 12.04 -7.83 -4.66
C THR A 148 11.15 -9.05 -4.83
N TRP A 149 9.87 -8.85 -5.10
CA TRP A 149 8.95 -9.96 -5.42
C TRP A 149 9.48 -10.69 -6.66
N ILE A 150 10.22 -11.79 -6.42
CA ILE A 150 10.94 -12.51 -7.47
C ILE A 150 9.91 -13.06 -8.45
N PRO A 151 9.93 -12.66 -9.74
CA PRO A 151 9.03 -13.22 -10.75
C PRO A 151 9.14 -14.74 -10.76
N SER A 152 8.03 -15.44 -11.07
CA SER A 152 7.83 -16.83 -10.65
C SER A 152 8.58 -17.90 -11.46
N GLN A 153 9.82 -17.65 -11.86
CA GLN A 153 10.82 -18.71 -12.05
C GLN A 153 11.11 -19.35 -10.68
N ALA A 154 10.25 -20.30 -10.34
CA ALA A 154 10.02 -20.72 -8.97
C ALA A 154 11.26 -21.39 -8.37
N SER A 155 11.91 -20.69 -7.42
CA SER A 155 13.05 -21.21 -6.67
C SER A 155 12.82 -22.69 -6.31
N ALA A 156 13.74 -23.54 -6.74
CA ALA A 156 13.63 -24.99 -6.59
C ALA A 156 13.82 -25.44 -5.13
N VAL A 157 14.36 -24.56 -4.29
CA VAL A 157 14.77 -24.84 -2.91
C VAL A 157 14.25 -23.81 -1.92
N CYS A 158 14.02 -24.21 -0.67
CA CYS A 158 13.64 -23.29 0.41
C CYS A 158 14.79 -22.34 0.75
N ARG A 159 14.56 -21.02 0.73
CA ARG A 159 15.58 -20.00 1.04
C ARG A 159 16.05 -19.93 2.51
N ARG A 160 15.63 -20.87 3.38
CA ARG A 160 16.05 -20.96 4.80
C ARG A 160 16.79 -22.25 5.18
N CYS A 161 16.51 -23.37 4.51
CA CYS A 161 17.13 -24.68 4.75
C CYS A 161 17.68 -25.37 3.48
N SER A 162 17.49 -24.78 2.29
CA SER A 162 17.90 -25.33 0.98
C SER A 162 17.24 -26.64 0.54
N ASP A 163 16.26 -27.17 1.29
CA ASP A 163 15.44 -28.32 0.89
C ASP A 163 14.75 -28.07 -0.46
N LYS A 164 14.78 -29.06 -1.36
CA LYS A 164 14.03 -29.02 -2.63
C LYS A 164 12.52 -29.03 -2.38
N PHE A 165 11.78 -28.18 -3.09
CA PHE A 165 10.32 -28.24 -3.11
C PHE A 165 9.82 -29.40 -3.97
N THR A 166 8.72 -30.02 -3.57
CA THR A 166 8.11 -31.20 -4.23
C THR A 166 6.58 -31.04 -4.24
N MET A 167 5.84 -32.02 -4.77
CA MET A 167 4.36 -32.00 -4.70
C MET A 167 3.82 -32.00 -3.27
N THR A 168 4.54 -32.64 -2.34
CA THR A 168 4.23 -32.67 -0.89
C THR A 168 4.87 -31.48 -0.16
N GLN A 169 6.13 -31.16 -0.43
CA GLN A 169 6.81 -29.99 0.12
C GLN A 169 6.48 -28.72 -0.69
N ARG A 170 5.30 -28.15 -0.41
CA ARG A 170 4.76 -26.98 -1.12
C ARG A 170 5.48 -25.67 -0.76
N ARG A 171 5.49 -24.73 -1.71
CA ARG A 171 6.08 -23.38 -1.59
C ARG A 171 5.22 -22.44 -0.74
N HIS A 172 5.83 -21.64 0.14
CA HIS A 172 5.17 -20.59 0.91
C HIS A 172 6.03 -19.31 0.97
N HIS A 173 5.44 -18.13 0.84
CA HIS A 173 6.17 -16.87 1.01
C HIS A 173 6.25 -16.40 2.48
N CYS A 174 7.41 -15.91 2.91
CA CYS A 174 7.58 -15.17 4.15
C CYS A 174 7.10 -13.72 3.97
N ARG A 175 6.04 -13.32 4.67
CA ARG A 175 5.46 -11.97 4.52
C ARG A 175 6.27 -10.84 5.16
N LYS A 176 7.39 -11.16 5.84
CA LYS A 176 8.36 -10.17 6.36
C LYS A 176 9.47 -9.84 5.34
N CYS A 177 9.70 -10.66 4.30
CA CYS A 177 10.89 -10.54 3.44
C CYS A 177 10.76 -11.16 2.03
N GLY A 178 9.55 -11.43 1.53
CA GLY A 178 9.30 -12.07 0.23
C GLY A 178 9.61 -13.58 0.14
N PHE A 179 10.79 -14.01 0.62
CA PHE A 179 11.40 -15.32 0.40
C PHE A 179 10.47 -16.55 0.38
N VAL A 180 10.69 -17.42 -0.60
CA VAL A 180 10.05 -18.74 -0.72
C VAL A 180 10.66 -19.72 0.29
N VAL A 181 9.82 -20.29 1.15
CA VAL A 181 10.19 -21.18 2.26
C VAL A 181 9.25 -22.38 2.39
N CYS A 182 9.75 -23.46 2.99
CA CYS A 182 8.98 -24.68 3.24
C CYS A 182 8.00 -24.53 4.41
N SER A 183 7.12 -25.52 4.61
CA SER A 183 6.16 -25.56 5.72
C SER A 183 6.86 -25.53 7.08
N VAL A 184 7.95 -26.28 7.24
CA VAL A 184 8.75 -26.41 8.47
C VAL A 184 9.38 -25.08 8.87
N CYS A 185 10.04 -24.38 7.94
CA CYS A 185 10.69 -23.11 8.20
C CYS A 185 9.70 -21.95 8.45
N SER A 186 8.41 -22.11 8.16
CA SER A 186 7.42 -21.01 8.16
C SER A 186 6.24 -21.20 9.11
N LYS A 187 6.50 -21.80 10.28
CA LYS A 187 5.50 -22.00 11.35
C LYS A 187 5.11 -20.70 12.10
N LYS A 188 6.05 -19.75 12.31
CA LYS A 188 5.78 -18.48 13.04
C LYS A 188 4.82 -17.57 12.25
N ARG A 189 4.00 -16.77 12.96
CA ARG A 189 3.18 -15.70 12.40
C ARG A 189 3.31 -14.39 13.18
N ALA A 190 3.49 -13.27 12.48
CA ALA A 190 3.64 -11.93 13.06
C ALA A 190 2.59 -10.95 12.51
N MET A 191 2.20 -9.97 13.32
CA MET A 191 1.48 -8.79 12.82
C MET A 191 2.48 -7.93 12.05
N ILE A 192 2.12 -7.50 10.83
CA ILE A 192 2.96 -6.63 10.00
C ILE A 192 2.09 -5.45 9.61
N ARG A 193 2.10 -4.38 10.43
CA ARG A 193 1.07 -3.33 10.43
C ARG A 193 0.93 -2.61 9.07
N HIS A 194 2.02 -2.43 8.33
CA HIS A 194 1.99 -1.84 6.99
C HIS A 194 1.37 -2.78 5.92
N ILE A 195 1.38 -4.11 6.13
CA ILE A 195 0.76 -5.08 5.20
C ILE A 195 -0.69 -5.39 5.59
N HIS A 196 -1.00 -5.50 6.89
CA HIS A 196 -2.36 -5.71 7.36
C HIS A 196 -2.48 -5.23 8.82
N PRO A 197 -3.46 -4.38 9.17
CA PRO A 197 -3.52 -3.78 10.51
C PRO A 197 -3.70 -4.82 11.63
N THR A 198 -4.61 -5.78 11.44
CA THR A 198 -5.04 -6.73 12.49
C THR A 198 -4.52 -8.17 12.33
N LYS A 199 -4.08 -8.59 11.13
CA LYS A 199 -3.88 -10.01 10.81
C LYS A 199 -2.45 -10.48 11.00
N ARG A 200 -2.25 -11.60 11.72
CA ARG A 200 -0.94 -12.26 11.84
C ARG A 200 -0.61 -13.05 10.56
N LEU A 201 0.38 -12.59 9.83
CA LEU A 201 0.84 -13.12 8.54
C LEU A 201 1.97 -14.15 8.73
N ARG A 202 2.07 -15.12 7.80
CA ARG A 202 3.10 -16.18 7.82
C ARG A 202 4.50 -15.58 7.62
N ILE A 203 5.41 -15.85 8.55
CA ILE A 203 6.83 -15.49 8.44
C ILE A 203 7.70 -16.76 8.56
N TYR A 204 8.95 -16.71 8.10
CA TYR A 204 9.90 -17.75 8.48
C TYR A 204 10.28 -17.58 9.95
N ALA A 205 10.55 -18.70 10.64
CA ALA A 205 11.11 -18.66 11.97
C ALA A 205 12.61 -18.43 11.86
N ASP A 206 13.12 -17.32 12.40
CA ASP A 206 14.56 -17.26 12.64
C ASP A 206 14.93 -18.19 13.80
N ILE A 207 16.13 -18.76 13.70
CA ILE A 207 16.66 -19.83 14.55
C ILE A 207 17.72 -19.27 15.52
N GLN A 208 18.22 -18.04 15.26
CA GLN A 208 19.25 -17.37 16.08
C GLN A 208 18.71 -16.65 17.34
N GLU A 209 17.45 -16.85 17.72
CA GLU A 209 16.91 -16.42 19.03
C GLU A 209 17.29 -17.46 20.12
N LYS A 210 18.59 -17.69 20.34
CA LYS A 210 19.11 -18.68 21.29
C LYS A 210 20.33 -18.21 22.12
N THR A 211 20.31 -16.95 22.56
CA THR A 211 21.23 -16.45 23.61
C THR A 211 20.51 -15.53 24.60
N ASN A 212 20.79 -15.76 25.88
CA ASN A 212 20.79 -14.78 26.98
C ASN A 212 19.48 -14.05 27.31
N LEU A 213 18.55 -14.78 27.93
CA LEU A 213 17.85 -14.28 29.11
C LEU A 213 18.10 -15.25 30.28
N ARG A 214 19.00 -14.85 31.18
CA ARG A 214 19.18 -15.40 32.52
C ARG A 214 19.09 -14.24 33.51
N ASP A 215 18.44 -14.51 34.63
CA ASP A 215 18.55 -13.84 35.93
C ASP A 215 18.58 -12.29 35.95
N SER A 216 17.46 -11.72 36.38
CA SER A 216 17.45 -11.22 37.76
C SER A 216 16.08 -11.46 38.41
N SER A 217 16.10 -12.05 39.61
CA SER A 217 15.06 -11.87 40.63
C SER A 217 15.16 -10.44 41.21
N THR A 218 14.26 -9.89 42.02
CA THR A 218 13.04 -10.38 42.71
C THR A 218 12.02 -9.22 42.74
N VAL A 219 10.75 -9.36 43.12
CA VAL A 219 10.19 -9.35 44.50
C VAL A 219 8.73 -9.89 44.42
N LYS A 220 8.15 -10.34 45.54
CA LYS A 220 6.78 -10.90 45.67
C LYS A 220 5.82 -9.97 46.43
N GLU A 221 4.54 -10.39 46.44
CA GLU A 221 3.35 -9.91 47.20
C GLU A 221 2.44 -9.01 46.34
N GLY A 222 1.11 -9.17 46.26
CA GLY A 222 0.15 -10.00 47.03
C GLY A 222 -0.66 -9.11 47.98
N SER A 223 -1.99 -9.14 48.05
CA SER A 223 -3.06 -9.93 47.37
C SER A 223 -3.86 -9.03 46.36
N GLU A 224 -5.17 -9.07 46.06
CA GLU A 224 -6.37 -9.85 46.48
C GLU A 224 -7.44 -9.87 45.34
N GLU A 225 -8.71 -10.17 45.63
CA GLU A 225 -9.81 -10.44 44.66
C GLU A 225 -10.91 -9.38 44.61
N TYR A 226 -11.54 -9.17 43.44
CA TYR A 226 -12.98 -8.87 43.32
C TYR A 226 -13.54 -9.20 41.92
N GLU A 227 -14.65 -9.93 41.89
CA GLU A 227 -15.45 -10.27 40.70
C GLU A 227 -16.58 -9.27 40.46
N VAL A 228 -16.96 -9.03 39.20
CA VAL A 228 -18.33 -8.65 38.78
C VAL A 228 -18.58 -9.21 37.36
N GLU A 229 -19.59 -10.08 37.21
CA GLU A 229 -20.15 -10.50 35.90
C GLU A 229 -21.16 -9.44 35.37
N VAL A 230 -21.58 -9.41 34.11
CA VAL A 230 -22.74 -10.17 33.56
C VAL A 230 -22.99 -9.69 32.10
N SER A 231 -23.40 -10.61 31.20
CA SER A 231 -24.13 -10.50 29.89
C SER A 231 -23.76 -9.37 28.87
N SER A 232 -23.95 -9.42 27.53
CA SER A 232 -24.92 -10.05 26.60
C SER A 232 -26.38 -9.54 26.76
N GLU A 233 -27.22 -9.40 25.73
CA GLU A 233 -27.13 -9.59 24.26
C GLU A 233 -27.01 -8.21 23.51
N GLU A 234 -26.83 -8.04 22.18
CA GLU A 234 -27.77 -8.18 21.02
C GLU A 234 -29.14 -7.47 21.24
N GLU A 235 -29.81 -6.79 20.29
CA GLU A 235 -29.90 -7.01 18.83
C GLU A 235 -30.19 -5.68 18.01
N GLU A 236 -31.00 -5.75 16.94
CA GLU A 236 -31.30 -4.75 15.88
C GLU A 236 -32.28 -3.60 16.34
N ALA A 237 -32.80 -2.63 15.55
CA ALA A 237 -32.89 -2.42 14.10
C ALA A 237 -33.03 -0.91 13.74
N GLU A 238 -32.51 -0.45 12.58
CA GLU A 238 -33.28 0.00 11.39
C GLU A 238 -33.50 1.52 11.29
N VAL A 239 -33.97 1.99 10.13
CA VAL A 239 -33.97 3.38 9.64
C VAL A 239 -35.35 4.01 9.76
N GLN A 240 -35.41 5.27 10.18
CA GLN A 240 -36.44 6.18 9.67
C GLN A 240 -35.89 7.57 9.37
N MET A 241 -36.61 8.28 8.51
CA MET A 241 -36.16 9.45 7.78
C MET A 241 -37.32 10.43 7.73
N GLU A 242 -37.31 11.45 8.59
CA GLU A 242 -38.27 12.55 8.49
C GLU A 242 -37.61 13.93 8.39
N VAL A 243 -38.24 14.70 7.52
CA VAL A 243 -37.99 16.10 7.23
C VAL A 243 -38.53 16.98 8.35
N LEU A 244 -37.72 17.93 8.82
CA LEU A 244 -38.21 19.19 9.36
C LEU A 244 -37.37 20.35 8.79
N LEU A 245 -37.92 20.99 7.77
CA LEU A 245 -37.64 22.39 7.44
C LEU A 245 -38.94 23.15 7.66
N ASP A 246 -39.00 23.84 8.80
CA ASP A 246 -40.14 24.60 9.29
C ASP A 246 -39.71 26.08 9.45
N PRO A 247 -40.63 27.07 9.56
CA PRO A 247 -40.88 27.87 8.37
C PRO A 247 -40.84 29.40 8.59
N LEU A 248 -40.91 30.11 7.46
CA LEU A 248 -41.51 31.45 7.30
C LEU A 248 -41.26 32.52 8.39
N CYS A 249 -40.26 33.37 8.16
CA CYS A 249 -40.46 34.82 8.19
C CYS A 249 -39.46 35.53 7.24
#